data_AF-A0A7W1JDU0-F1
#
_entry.id   AF-A0A7W1JDU0-F1
#
_cell.length_a   1.000
_cell.length_b   1.000
_cell.length_c   1.000
_cell.angle_alpha   90.00
_cell.angle_beta   90.00
_cell.angle_gamma   90.00
#
_symmetry.space_group_name_H-M   'P 1'
#
loop_
_entity.id
_entity.type
_entity.pdbx_description
1 polymer ?
#
loop_
_entity_poly.entity_id
_entity_poly.type
_entity_poly.pdbx_seq_one_letter_code
_entity_poly.pdbx_strand_id
1 'polypeptide(L)'
;MNKRKAVIALCVLTLGTGAFAFSGQSHNAVSFTQPDRSVSKENPIPHPSPQPAQNNAALQDNQTQAVSAQPPDTTIPKHVVYGILFHEMAAFKKKAEEKEQQGEDGSFLRKHHRNKAKLNDKHAATLDRIAADTEHEVAKVDAEAKRIIDAARARHMHGKLMEGEALPAPPPELSFRQHQRDTIILRGRDQLHAVLGDKEFQRFDKHVQQEITDKVKPIKPLKGHPKDPGERDKN
;
A
#
# COMPACT_ATOMS: atom_id res chain seq x y z
N MET A 1 56.44 9.04 9.11
CA MET A 1 56.32 7.57 9.26
C MET A 1 54.97 7.26 9.89
N ASN A 2 54.08 6.52 9.21
CA ASN A 2 53.05 5.64 9.79
C ASN A 2 52.29 4.95 8.64
N LYS A 3 52.59 3.65 8.47
CA LYS A 3 52.13 2.79 7.38
C LYS A 3 50.73 2.26 7.71
N ARG A 4 49.72 2.65 6.92
CA ARG A 4 48.39 2.03 6.97
C ARG A 4 48.46 0.72 6.20
N LYS A 5 48.40 -0.41 6.92
CA LYS A 5 48.30 -1.75 6.31
C LYS A 5 46.84 -1.97 5.90
N ALA A 6 46.63 -2.17 4.60
CA ALA A 6 45.39 -2.70 4.06
C ALA A 6 45.35 -4.22 4.34
N VAL A 7 44.28 -4.69 4.97
CA VAL A 7 43.99 -6.12 5.10
C VAL A 7 42.87 -6.43 4.13
N ILE A 8 43.23 -7.08 3.03
CA ILE A 8 42.30 -7.68 2.07
C ILE A 8 41.95 -9.04 2.64
N ALA A 9 40.73 -9.18 3.18
CA ALA A 9 40.18 -10.46 3.57
C ALA A 9 39.63 -11.16 2.32
N LEU A 10 40.40 -12.14 1.83
CA LEU A 10 40.03 -13.05 0.76
C LEU A 10 39.07 -14.10 1.33
N CYS A 11 37.76 -13.89 1.24
CA CYS A 11 36.77 -14.92 1.56
C CYS A 11 36.70 -15.93 0.39
N VAL A 12 37.36 -17.06 0.59
CA VAL A 12 37.25 -18.26 -0.26
C VAL A 12 35.82 -18.81 -0.11
N LEU A 13 35.04 -18.73 -1.19
CA LEU A 13 33.76 -19.42 -1.35
C LEU A 13 34.04 -20.92 -1.50
N THR A 14 33.83 -21.68 -0.42
CA THR A 14 33.68 -23.13 -0.53
C THR A 14 32.26 -23.42 -1.00
N LEU A 15 32.13 -23.87 -2.25
CA LEU A 15 30.92 -24.45 -2.81
C LEU A 15 30.65 -25.80 -2.12
N GLY A 16 29.86 -25.77 -1.05
CA GLY A 16 29.28 -26.97 -0.46
C GLY A 16 28.04 -27.38 -1.24
N THR A 17 28.18 -28.39 -2.10
CA THR A 17 27.06 -29.09 -2.76
C THR A 17 26.29 -29.91 -1.71
N GLY A 18 25.40 -29.25 -0.97
CA GLY A 18 24.48 -29.91 -0.04
C GLY A 18 23.19 -30.28 -0.74
N ALA A 19 23.06 -31.52 -1.20
CA ALA A 19 21.78 -32.09 -1.61
C ALA A 19 20.92 -32.34 -0.37
N PHE A 20 20.05 -31.38 -0.02
CA PHE A 20 19.00 -31.62 0.95
C PHE A 20 17.84 -32.33 0.27
N ALA A 21 17.80 -33.65 0.44
CA ALA A 21 16.60 -34.44 0.20
C ALA A 21 15.55 -34.04 1.26
N PHE A 22 14.59 -33.21 0.86
CA PHE A 22 13.42 -32.90 1.66
C PHE A 22 12.44 -34.08 1.57
N SER A 23 12.63 -35.10 2.40
CA SER A 23 11.63 -36.12 2.66
C SER A 23 10.54 -35.53 3.55
N GLY A 24 9.56 -34.89 2.92
CA GLY A 24 8.32 -34.45 3.55
C GLY A 24 7.53 -35.65 4.05
N GLN A 25 7.63 -35.92 5.34
CA GLN A 25 6.86 -36.92 6.05
C GLN A 25 5.43 -36.43 6.25
N SER A 26 4.51 -36.95 5.44
CA SER A 26 3.06 -36.75 5.61
C SER A 26 2.61 -37.34 6.93
N HIS A 27 2.32 -36.49 7.92
CA HIS A 27 1.62 -36.89 9.13
C HIS A 27 0.33 -36.07 9.31
N ASN A 28 -0.74 -36.84 9.52
CA ASN A 28 -2.00 -36.50 10.17
C ASN A 28 -3.00 -35.66 9.37
N ALA A 29 -3.77 -36.38 8.54
CA ALA A 29 -5.17 -36.08 8.33
C ALA A 29 -5.90 -36.08 9.69
N VAL A 30 -6.19 -34.90 10.21
CA VAL A 30 -7.15 -34.73 11.29
C VAL A 30 -8.54 -34.80 10.64
N SER A 31 -9.20 -35.95 10.81
CA SER A 31 -10.60 -36.14 10.50
C SER A 31 -11.43 -35.15 11.32
N PHE A 32 -11.91 -34.10 10.68
CA PHE A 32 -12.90 -33.19 11.23
C PHE A 32 -14.27 -33.87 11.11
N THR A 33 -14.72 -34.49 12.19
CA THR A 33 -16.09 -34.98 12.35
C THR A 33 -17.03 -33.78 12.47
N GLN A 34 -17.83 -33.57 11.43
CA GLN A 34 -18.95 -32.62 11.42
C GLN A 34 -20.03 -33.11 12.40
N PRO A 35 -20.40 -32.33 13.44
CA PRO A 35 -21.60 -32.64 14.18
C PRO A 35 -22.84 -32.26 13.36
N ASP A 36 -23.74 -33.23 13.31
CA ASP A 36 -25.11 -33.21 12.81
C ASP A 36 -25.80 -31.86 13.07
N ARG A 37 -26.06 -31.09 12.01
CA ARG A 37 -26.87 -29.88 12.08
C ARG A 37 -28.31 -30.26 11.85
N SER A 38 -28.99 -30.53 12.97
CA SER A 38 -30.43 -30.75 13.03
C SER A 38 -31.19 -29.63 12.31
N VAL A 39 -31.95 -30.04 11.30
CA VAL A 39 -32.94 -29.26 10.58
C VAL A 39 -34.01 -28.79 11.58
N SER A 40 -33.93 -27.52 11.98
CA SER A 40 -35.02 -26.85 12.69
C SER A 40 -35.90 -26.13 11.69
N LYS A 41 -37.19 -26.48 11.78
CA LYS A 41 -38.31 -26.00 10.99
C LYS A 41 -38.35 -24.48 10.86
N GLU A 42 -38.43 -24.10 9.60
CA GLU A 42 -39.17 -22.98 9.02
C GLU A 42 -40.26 -22.41 9.96
N ASN A 43 -40.08 -21.15 10.35
CA ASN A 43 -41.11 -20.32 10.94
C ASN A 43 -41.36 -19.16 9.97
N PRO A 44 -42.58 -18.95 9.43
CA PRO A 44 -42.84 -17.93 8.43
C PRO A 44 -42.69 -16.52 9.01
N ILE A 45 -41.85 -15.71 8.39
CA ILE A 45 -41.79 -14.27 8.65
C ILE A 45 -43.02 -13.63 7.99
N PRO A 46 -43.83 -12.84 8.73
CA PRO A 46 -44.94 -12.10 8.13
C PRO A 46 -44.41 -11.04 7.15
N HIS A 47 -44.90 -11.11 5.92
CA HIS A 47 -44.78 -10.10 4.89
C HIS A 47 -45.24 -8.72 5.39
N PRO A 48 -44.39 -7.68 5.41
CA PRO A 48 -44.86 -6.30 5.42
C PRO A 48 -45.31 -5.91 4.00
N SER A 49 -46.55 -5.44 3.92
CA SER A 49 -47.19 -4.94 2.70
C SER A 49 -46.41 -3.77 2.07
N PRO A 50 -46.38 -3.65 0.73
CA PRO A 50 -45.85 -2.48 0.05
C PRO A 50 -46.81 -1.28 0.22
N GLN A 51 -46.41 -0.27 0.98
CA GLN A 51 -47.09 1.03 0.98
C GLN A 51 -46.68 1.83 -0.27
N PRO A 52 -47.64 2.35 -1.06
CA PRO A 52 -47.35 3.27 -2.15
C PRO A 52 -47.12 4.70 -1.64
N ALA A 53 -46.08 5.31 -2.20
CA ALA A 53 -45.88 6.73 -2.51
C ALA A 53 -46.58 7.78 -1.62
N GLN A 54 -45.78 8.51 -0.85
CA GLN A 54 -46.07 9.91 -0.53
C GLN A 54 -44.97 10.82 -1.09
N ASN A 55 -45.39 11.60 -2.08
CA ASN A 55 -44.64 12.64 -2.75
C ASN A 55 -44.32 13.78 -1.77
N ASN A 56 -43.05 13.95 -1.42
CA ASN A 56 -42.56 15.21 -0.88
C ASN A 56 -41.84 15.97 -2.00
N ALA A 57 -42.65 16.68 -2.78
CA ALA A 57 -42.19 17.80 -3.59
C ALA A 57 -41.92 18.98 -2.65
N ALA A 58 -40.66 19.17 -2.29
CA ALA A 58 -40.19 20.35 -1.59
C ALA A 58 -38.92 20.86 -2.27
N LEU A 59 -39.12 21.88 -3.10
CA LEU A 59 -38.25 23.04 -3.33
C LEU A 59 -36.74 22.74 -3.37
N GLN A 60 -36.25 22.47 -4.60
CA GLN A 60 -34.86 22.69 -4.95
C GLN A 60 -34.60 24.19 -5.00
N ASP A 61 -34.22 24.77 -3.86
CA ASP A 61 -33.44 26.00 -3.85
C ASP A 61 -32.05 25.66 -4.40
N ASN A 62 -31.84 26.10 -5.64
CA ASN A 62 -30.58 26.03 -6.36
C ASN A 62 -29.60 27.04 -5.72
N GLN A 63 -29.13 26.76 -4.51
CA GLN A 63 -27.96 27.43 -3.95
C GLN A 63 -26.74 26.98 -4.76
N THR A 64 -26.42 27.79 -5.75
CA THR A 64 -25.09 27.87 -6.35
C THR A 64 -24.15 28.30 -5.21
N GLN A 65 -23.67 27.33 -4.44
CA GLN A 65 -22.58 27.54 -3.51
C GLN A 65 -21.37 27.92 -4.34
N ALA A 66 -21.06 29.21 -4.33
CA ALA A 66 -19.77 29.71 -4.71
C ALA A 66 -18.73 28.95 -3.89
N VAL A 67 -18.07 27.98 -4.53
CA VAL A 67 -16.91 27.29 -3.97
C VAL A 67 -15.84 28.35 -3.82
N SER A 68 -15.76 28.94 -2.62
CA SER A 68 -14.64 29.77 -2.23
C SER A 68 -13.39 28.92 -2.41
N ALA A 69 -12.58 29.27 -3.41
CA ALA A 69 -11.28 28.65 -3.65
C ALA A 69 -10.39 28.96 -2.42
N GLN A 70 -10.46 28.11 -1.42
CA GLN A 70 -9.47 28.09 -0.35
C GLN A 70 -8.11 27.79 -1.02
N PRO A 71 -7.04 28.50 -0.61
CA PRO A 71 -5.70 28.19 -1.09
C PRO A 71 -5.44 26.69 -0.85
N PRO A 72 -4.82 25.98 -1.79
CA PRO A 72 -4.59 24.55 -1.64
C PRO A 72 -3.75 24.33 -0.38
N ASP A 73 -4.35 23.71 0.64
CA ASP A 73 -3.61 23.23 1.80
C ASP A 73 -2.51 22.32 1.28
N THR A 74 -1.25 22.75 1.45
CA THR A 74 -0.05 22.00 1.04
C THR A 74 0.20 20.75 1.90
N THR A 75 -0.86 20.26 2.55
CA THR A 75 -0.83 19.13 3.47
C THR A 75 -0.79 17.83 2.67
N ILE A 76 0.21 16.99 2.93
CA ILE A 76 0.36 15.69 2.29
C ILE A 76 -0.91 14.85 2.57
N PRO A 77 -1.54 14.24 1.54
CA PRO A 77 -2.73 13.44 1.74
C PRO A 77 -2.49 12.25 2.68
N LYS A 78 -3.46 11.95 3.54
CA LYS A 78 -3.35 10.88 4.56
C LYS A 78 -3.04 9.50 3.95
N HIS A 79 -3.61 9.17 2.79
CA HIS A 79 -3.34 7.90 2.13
C HIS A 79 -1.88 7.77 1.67
N VAL A 80 -1.22 8.88 1.32
CA VAL A 80 0.21 8.87 0.97
C VAL A 80 1.05 8.59 2.21
N VAL A 81 0.76 9.29 3.31
CA VAL A 81 1.50 9.19 4.57
C VAL A 81 1.45 7.77 5.14
N TYR A 82 0.24 7.23 5.27
CA TYR A 82 0.04 5.87 5.78
C TYR A 82 0.49 4.80 4.78
N GLY A 83 0.40 5.08 3.47
CA GLY A 83 0.94 4.19 2.44
C GLY A 83 2.45 4.01 2.56
N ILE A 84 3.19 5.10 2.80
CA ILE A 84 4.65 5.03 3.03
C ILE A 84 4.95 4.27 4.32
N LEU A 85 4.23 4.54 5.41
CA LEU A 85 4.41 3.83 6.68
C LEU A 85 4.23 2.32 6.52
N PHE A 86 3.12 1.86 5.95
CA PHE A 86 2.84 0.43 5.81
C PHE A 86 3.87 -0.27 4.91
N HIS A 87 4.26 0.39 3.83
CA HIS A 87 5.31 -0.12 2.95
C HIS A 87 6.68 -0.20 3.66
N GLU A 88 7.10 0.84 4.40
CA GLU A 88 8.34 0.81 5.20
C GLU A 88 8.34 -0.34 6.21
N MET A 89 7.23 -0.55 6.92
CA MET A 89 7.09 -1.65 7.88
C MET A 89 7.25 -3.02 7.23
N ALA A 90 6.60 -3.24 6.08
CA ALA A 90 6.72 -4.48 5.32
C ALA A 90 8.16 -4.70 4.83
N ALA A 91 8.81 -3.66 4.31
CA ALA A 91 10.20 -3.71 3.88
C ALA A 91 11.16 -4.03 5.04
N PHE A 92 10.95 -3.43 6.22
CA PHE A 92 11.77 -3.67 7.40
C PHE A 92 11.63 -5.09 7.92
N LYS A 93 10.41 -5.63 7.92
CA LYS A 93 10.15 -7.03 8.28
C LYS A 93 10.86 -7.99 7.33
N LYS A 94 10.72 -7.79 6.02
CA LYS A 94 11.43 -8.59 5.02
C LYS A 94 12.94 -8.50 5.22
N LYS A 95 13.48 -7.30 5.48
CA LYS A 95 14.91 -7.11 5.70
C LYS A 95 15.42 -7.76 6.98
N ALA A 96 14.60 -7.81 8.03
CA ALA A 96 14.91 -8.54 9.25
C ALA A 96 15.01 -10.04 8.99
N GLU A 97 14.06 -10.60 8.24
CA GLU A 97 14.05 -12.02 7.85
C GLU A 97 15.28 -12.38 7.00
N GLU A 98 15.67 -11.52 6.05
CA GLU A 98 16.89 -11.69 5.26
C GLU A 98 18.16 -11.74 6.14
N LYS A 99 18.25 -10.87 7.16
CA LYS A 99 19.37 -10.87 8.11
C LYS A 99 19.42 -12.13 8.96
N GLU A 100 18.27 -12.57 9.46
CA GLU A 100 18.15 -13.80 10.24
C GLU A 100 18.55 -15.04 9.43
N GLN A 101 18.19 -15.08 8.15
CA GLN A 101 18.64 -16.13 7.22
C GLN A 101 20.15 -16.14 6.97
N GLN A 102 20.81 -14.99 7.16
CA GLN A 102 22.27 -14.84 7.07
C GLN A 102 22.98 -15.09 8.41
N GLY A 103 22.25 -15.48 9.47
CA GLY A 103 22.79 -15.64 10.82
C GLY A 103 23.07 -14.32 11.54
N GLU A 104 22.60 -13.19 11.03
CA GLU A 104 22.67 -11.88 11.68
C GLU A 104 21.42 -11.59 12.53
N ASP A 105 21.53 -10.62 13.45
CA ASP A 105 20.37 -10.16 14.23
C ASP A 105 19.49 -9.18 13.43
N GLY A 106 18.25 -9.59 13.15
CA GLY A 106 17.20 -8.76 12.54
C GLY A 106 16.34 -7.97 13.54
N SER A 107 16.54 -8.14 14.85
CA SER A 107 15.63 -7.64 15.89
C SER A 107 15.49 -6.11 15.92
N PHE A 108 16.54 -5.38 15.55
CA PHE A 108 16.51 -3.91 15.46
C PHE A 108 15.47 -3.42 14.45
N LEU A 109 15.40 -4.05 13.27
CA LEU A 109 14.46 -3.68 12.21
C LEU A 109 13.02 -3.97 12.62
N ARG A 110 12.77 -5.13 13.27
CA ARG A 110 11.45 -5.49 13.79
C ARG A 110 10.94 -4.50 14.85
N LYS A 111 11.85 -3.94 15.65
CA LYS A 111 11.49 -3.01 16.74
C LYS A 111 11.50 -1.54 16.33
N HIS A 112 11.87 -1.21 15.10
CA HIS A 112 12.13 0.17 14.67
C HIS A 112 10.94 1.12 14.92
N HIS A 113 9.79 0.84 14.31
CA HIS A 113 8.61 1.71 14.43
C HIS A 113 8.02 1.72 15.82
N ARG A 114 8.04 0.57 16.52
CA ARG A 114 7.64 0.50 17.94
C ARG A 114 8.44 1.47 18.79
N ASN A 115 9.77 1.42 18.70
CA ASN A 115 10.67 2.23 19.51
C ASN A 115 10.51 3.72 19.18
N LYS A 116 10.43 4.03 17.88
CA LYS A 116 10.31 5.40 17.40
C LYS A 116 8.98 6.05 17.80
N ALA A 117 7.87 5.33 17.69
CA ALA A 117 6.54 5.79 18.05
C ALA A 117 6.17 5.57 19.54
N LYS A 118 7.10 5.01 20.34
CA LYS A 118 6.92 4.68 21.78
C LYS A 118 5.66 3.85 22.04
N LEU A 119 5.40 2.85 21.19
CA LEU A 119 4.26 1.96 21.34
C LEU A 119 4.53 0.88 22.40
N ASN A 120 3.50 0.54 23.17
CA ASN A 120 3.51 -0.66 24.01
C ASN A 120 3.44 -1.94 23.12
N ASP A 121 3.73 -3.10 23.70
CA ASP A 121 3.77 -4.38 22.96
C ASP A 121 2.46 -4.69 22.23
N LYS A 122 1.31 -4.46 22.88
CA LYS A 122 -0.01 -4.74 22.30
C LYS A 122 -0.30 -3.85 21.09
N HIS A 123 -0.02 -2.55 21.20
CA HIS A 123 -0.20 -1.58 20.12
C HIS A 123 0.77 -1.84 18.97
N ALA A 124 2.03 -2.18 19.27
CA ALA A 124 3.03 -2.53 18.26
C ALA A 124 2.62 -3.78 17.47
N ALA A 125 2.21 -4.86 18.15
CA ALA A 125 1.75 -6.07 17.48
C ALA A 125 0.50 -5.83 16.62
N THR A 126 -0.40 -4.96 17.09
CA THR A 126 -1.57 -4.54 16.31
C THR A 126 -1.16 -3.78 15.05
N LEU A 127 -0.23 -2.83 15.17
CA LEU A 127 0.29 -2.06 14.05
C LEU A 127 0.96 -2.98 13.02
N ASP A 128 1.81 -3.90 13.45
CA ASP A 128 2.49 -4.86 12.58
C ASP A 128 1.49 -5.70 11.78
N ARG A 129 0.43 -6.19 12.44
CA ARG A 129 -0.63 -6.97 11.77
C ARG A 129 -1.38 -6.14 10.73
N ILE A 130 -1.85 -4.95 11.11
CA ILE A 130 -2.62 -4.10 10.18
C ILE A 130 -1.76 -3.65 9.00
N ALA A 131 -0.49 -3.30 9.24
CA ALA A 131 0.45 -2.94 8.18
C ALA A 131 0.66 -4.10 7.20
N ALA A 132 0.89 -5.31 7.71
CA ALA A 132 1.06 -6.51 6.87
C ALA A 132 -0.20 -6.83 6.05
N ASP A 133 -1.37 -6.81 6.68
CA ASP A 133 -2.66 -7.06 6.01
C ASP A 133 -2.92 -5.99 4.92
N THR A 134 -2.64 -4.73 5.23
CA THR A 134 -2.84 -3.60 4.31
C THR A 134 -1.90 -3.69 3.10
N GLU A 135 -0.61 -3.94 3.33
CA GLU A 135 0.38 -4.07 2.25
C GLU A 135 0.06 -5.26 1.34
N HIS A 136 -0.39 -6.37 1.92
CA HIS A 136 -0.81 -7.53 1.13
C HIS A 136 -1.96 -7.21 0.17
N GLU A 137 -2.97 -6.48 0.64
CA GLU A 137 -4.09 -6.05 -0.22
C GLU A 137 -3.67 -5.00 -1.25
N VAL A 138 -2.81 -4.05 -0.88
CA VAL A 138 -2.23 -3.08 -1.82
C VAL A 138 -1.44 -3.79 -2.93
N ALA A 139 -0.62 -4.79 -2.59
CA ALA A 139 0.17 -5.54 -3.55
C ALA A 139 -0.69 -6.27 -4.59
N LYS A 140 -1.89 -6.73 -4.22
CA LYS A 140 -2.85 -7.32 -5.18
C LYS A 140 -3.34 -6.29 -6.20
N VAL A 141 -3.72 -5.10 -5.73
CA VAL A 141 -4.17 -4.00 -6.61
C VAL A 141 -3.04 -3.53 -7.51
N ASP A 142 -1.82 -3.42 -6.97
CA ASP A 142 -0.64 -3.04 -7.74
C ASP A 142 -0.28 -4.09 -8.80
N ALA A 143 -0.46 -5.38 -8.51
CA ALA A 143 -0.27 -6.44 -9.50
C ALA A 143 -1.28 -6.33 -10.65
N GLU A 144 -2.54 -5.96 -10.38
CA GLU A 144 -3.54 -5.71 -11.43
C GLU A 144 -3.22 -4.45 -12.24
N ALA A 145 -2.84 -3.36 -11.58
CA ALA A 145 -2.41 -2.13 -12.24
C ALA A 145 -1.20 -2.38 -13.15
N LYS A 146 -0.22 -3.17 -12.68
CA LYS A 146 0.94 -3.59 -13.47
C LYS A 146 0.53 -4.33 -14.74
N ARG A 147 -0.43 -5.27 -14.67
CA ARG A 147 -0.92 -5.98 -15.87
C ARG A 147 -1.53 -5.03 -16.89
N ILE A 148 -2.30 -4.02 -16.45
CA ILE A 148 -2.88 -3.00 -17.33
C ILE A 148 -1.76 -2.18 -18.00
N ILE A 149 -0.75 -1.74 -17.24
CA ILE A 149 0.40 -1.00 -17.76
C ILE A 149 1.18 -1.84 -18.77
N ASP A 150 1.48 -3.10 -18.45
CA ASP A 150 2.22 -4.00 -19.32
C ASP A 150 1.45 -4.28 -20.62
N ALA A 151 0.12 -4.48 -20.54
CA ALA A 151 -0.74 -4.64 -21.71
C ALA A 151 -0.79 -3.39 -22.59
N ALA A 152 -0.84 -2.20 -21.99
CA ALA A 152 -0.77 -0.94 -22.74
C ALA A 152 0.59 -0.77 -23.42
N ARG A 153 1.69 -1.05 -22.70
CA ARG A 153 3.05 -0.96 -23.25
C ARG A 153 3.29 -1.94 -24.41
N ALA A 154 2.71 -3.13 -24.34
CA ALA A 154 2.82 -4.14 -25.40
C ALA A 154 2.19 -3.71 -26.73
N ARG A 155 1.30 -2.71 -26.73
CA ARG A 155 0.69 -2.15 -27.95
C ARG A 155 1.63 -1.22 -28.73
N HIS A 156 2.71 -0.76 -28.11
CA HIS A 156 3.73 0.06 -28.74
C HIS A 156 5.01 -0.77 -28.96
N MET A 157 5.70 -0.60 -30.08
CA MET A 157 6.90 -1.39 -30.41
C MET A 157 7.95 -1.27 -29.29
N HIS A 158 8.06 -2.33 -28.48
CA HIS A 158 8.99 -2.43 -27.35
C HIS A 158 8.80 -1.36 -26.26
N GLY A 159 7.59 -0.81 -26.11
CA GLY A 159 7.30 0.23 -25.12
C GLY A 159 8.05 1.55 -25.35
N LYS A 160 8.54 1.77 -26.58
CA LYS A 160 9.16 3.03 -27.01
C LYS A 160 8.16 3.80 -27.86
N LEU A 161 8.06 5.11 -27.60
CA LEU A 161 7.40 6.04 -28.50
C LEU A 161 8.37 6.42 -29.61
N MET A 162 7.85 6.62 -30.81
CA MET A 162 8.66 7.17 -31.89
C MET A 162 9.00 8.64 -31.60
N GLU A 163 10.09 9.13 -32.19
CA GLU A 163 10.45 10.53 -32.07
C GLU A 163 9.30 11.41 -32.59
N GLY A 164 8.87 12.40 -31.79
CA GLY A 164 7.72 13.25 -32.09
C GLY A 164 6.35 12.68 -31.73
N GLU A 165 6.25 11.40 -31.34
CA GLU A 165 4.98 10.81 -30.91
C GLU A 165 4.59 11.29 -29.50
N ALA A 166 3.33 11.72 -29.34
CA ALA A 166 2.81 12.15 -28.06
C ALA A 166 2.65 10.96 -27.09
N LEU A 167 2.88 11.20 -25.79
CA LEU A 167 2.65 10.20 -24.76
C LEU A 167 1.17 9.78 -24.78
N PRO A 168 0.85 8.48 -24.92
CA PRO A 168 -0.53 8.02 -24.91
C PRO A 168 -1.16 8.37 -23.56
N ALA A 169 -2.45 8.69 -23.57
CA ALA A 169 -3.20 8.89 -22.35
C ALA A 169 -3.14 7.60 -21.49
N PRO A 170 -3.01 7.73 -20.15
CA PRO A 170 -3.02 6.56 -19.28
C PRO A 170 -4.36 5.82 -19.39
N PRO A 171 -4.36 4.49 -19.38
CA PRO A 171 -5.60 3.72 -19.36
C PRO A 171 -6.52 4.16 -18.20
N PRO A 172 -7.82 4.42 -18.46
CA PRO A 172 -8.74 4.91 -17.43
C PRO A 172 -8.87 3.95 -16.24
N GLU A 173 -8.65 2.66 -16.47
CA GLU A 173 -8.65 1.62 -15.43
C GLU A 173 -7.59 1.86 -14.36
N LEU A 174 -6.47 2.53 -14.68
CA LEU A 174 -5.43 2.82 -13.70
C LEU A 174 -5.89 3.83 -12.64
N SER A 175 -6.71 4.81 -13.02
CA SER A 175 -7.28 5.75 -12.05
C SER A 175 -8.18 5.03 -11.06
N PHE A 176 -9.00 4.09 -11.53
CA PHE A 176 -9.83 3.26 -10.65
C PHE A 176 -8.97 2.42 -9.68
N ARG A 177 -7.89 1.79 -10.16
CA ARG A 177 -6.96 1.03 -9.31
C ARG A 177 -6.25 1.91 -8.28
N GLN A 178 -5.86 3.13 -8.65
CA GLN A 178 -5.29 4.08 -7.70
C GLN A 178 -6.28 4.41 -6.57
N HIS A 179 -7.54 4.72 -6.89
CA HIS A 179 -8.56 4.98 -5.88
C HIS A 179 -8.81 3.77 -4.96
N GLN A 180 -8.81 2.56 -5.53
CA GLN A 180 -8.94 1.33 -4.77
C GLN A 180 -7.77 1.15 -3.79
N ARG A 181 -6.54 1.39 -4.24
CA ARG A 181 -5.33 1.38 -3.41
C ARG A 181 -5.42 2.39 -2.27
N ASP A 182 -5.80 3.64 -2.57
CA ASP A 182 -5.91 4.70 -1.56
C ASP A 182 -6.98 4.35 -0.50
N THR A 183 -8.09 3.76 -0.93
CA THR A 183 -9.16 3.29 -0.04
C THR A 183 -8.68 2.18 0.90
N ILE A 184 -7.90 1.21 0.39
CA ILE A 184 -7.32 0.14 1.20
C ILE A 184 -6.41 0.71 2.30
N ILE A 185 -5.57 1.68 1.94
CA ILE A 185 -4.65 2.33 2.89
C ILE A 185 -5.42 3.10 3.97
N LEU A 186 -6.43 3.89 3.58
CA LEU A 186 -7.25 4.65 4.53
C LEU A 186 -8.04 3.72 5.46
N ARG A 187 -8.52 2.58 4.97
CA ARG A 187 -9.14 1.56 5.81
C ARG A 187 -8.15 0.99 6.84
N GLY A 188 -6.90 0.72 6.46
CA GLY A 188 -5.86 0.30 7.40
C GLY A 188 -5.58 1.35 8.49
N ARG A 189 -5.54 2.63 8.12
CA ARG A 189 -5.48 3.75 9.09
C ARG A 189 -6.67 3.73 10.04
N ASP A 190 -7.89 3.57 9.54
CA ASP A 190 -9.10 3.61 10.35
C ASP A 190 -9.19 2.43 11.32
N GLN A 191 -8.69 1.26 10.91
CA GLN A 191 -8.52 0.12 11.81
C GLN A 191 -7.52 0.41 12.93
N LEU A 192 -6.42 1.11 12.64
CA LEU A 192 -5.49 1.55 13.69
C LEU A 192 -6.16 2.53 14.65
N HIS A 193 -6.92 3.49 14.12
CA HIS A 193 -7.65 4.45 14.93
C HIS A 193 -8.61 3.75 15.89
N ALA A 194 -9.41 2.81 15.39
CA ALA A 194 -10.36 2.06 16.19
C ALA A 194 -9.69 1.24 17.31
N VAL A 195 -8.51 0.65 17.06
CA VAL A 195 -7.84 -0.19 18.07
C VAL A 195 -7.02 0.62 19.08
N LEU A 196 -6.38 1.72 18.65
CA LEU A 196 -5.60 2.58 19.55
C LEU A 196 -6.50 3.47 20.40
N GLY A 197 -7.67 3.88 19.86
CA GLY A 197 -8.53 4.90 20.42
C GLY A 197 -8.02 6.32 20.17
N ASP A 198 -8.92 7.30 20.26
CA ASP A 198 -8.71 8.67 19.79
C ASP A 198 -7.41 9.31 20.30
N LYS A 199 -7.17 9.25 21.62
CA LYS A 199 -6.02 9.90 22.26
C LYS A 199 -4.68 9.30 21.80
N GLU A 200 -4.58 7.98 21.82
CA GLU A 200 -3.35 7.27 21.44
C GLU A 200 -3.11 7.37 19.93
N PHE A 201 -4.18 7.29 19.14
CA PHE A 201 -4.11 7.47 17.70
C PHE A 201 -3.68 8.88 17.33
N GLN A 202 -4.20 9.93 17.98
CA GLN A 202 -3.79 11.31 17.69
C GLN A 202 -2.30 11.54 17.95
N ARG A 203 -1.76 10.99 19.06
CA ARG A 203 -0.30 11.02 19.33
C ARG A 203 0.46 10.31 18.21
N PHE A 204 -0.01 9.12 17.83
CA PHE A 204 0.62 8.31 16.78
C PHE A 204 0.55 8.99 15.40
N ASP A 205 -0.61 9.50 14.97
CA ASP A 205 -0.82 10.21 13.70
C ASP A 205 0.10 11.43 13.62
N LYS A 206 0.22 12.22 14.69
CA LYS A 206 1.15 13.35 14.73
C LYS A 206 2.60 12.90 14.50
N HIS A 207 3.02 11.81 15.14
CA HIS A 207 4.36 11.26 14.97
C HIS A 207 4.62 10.79 13.54
N VAL A 208 3.69 10.01 12.96
CA VAL A 208 3.80 9.51 11.58
C VAL A 208 3.82 10.68 10.58
N GLN A 209 2.94 11.66 10.76
CA GLN A 209 2.89 12.84 9.89
C GLN A 209 4.22 13.59 9.89
N GLN A 210 4.81 13.82 11.08
CA GLN A 210 6.11 14.48 11.19
C GLN A 210 7.20 13.65 10.51
N GLU A 211 7.29 12.36 10.83
CA GLU A 211 8.30 11.48 10.26
C GLU A 211 8.25 11.41 8.73
N ILE A 212 7.06 11.30 8.15
CA ILE A 212 6.92 11.19 6.70
C ILE A 212 7.11 12.54 6.02
N THR A 213 6.59 13.63 6.59
CA THR A 213 6.78 14.98 6.02
C THR A 213 8.25 15.34 5.92
N ASP A 214 9.06 14.96 6.93
CA ASP A 214 10.50 15.20 6.93
C ASP A 214 11.24 14.41 5.82
N LYS A 215 10.67 13.28 5.36
CA LYS A 215 11.24 12.42 4.32
C LYS A 215 10.77 12.80 2.91
N VAL A 216 9.57 13.35 2.76
CA VAL A 216 8.97 13.64 1.45
C VAL A 216 9.42 15.00 0.93
N LYS A 217 10.22 14.99 -0.14
CA LYS A 217 10.60 16.22 -0.86
C LYS A 217 9.57 16.55 -1.93
N PRO A 218 9.13 17.82 -2.05
CA PRO A 218 8.30 18.25 -3.16
C PRO A 218 9.01 17.97 -4.49
N ILE A 219 8.35 17.22 -5.38
CA ILE A 219 8.85 17.03 -6.74
C ILE A 219 8.62 18.34 -7.49
N LYS A 220 9.68 18.96 -7.99
CA LYS A 220 9.54 20.09 -8.91
C LYS A 220 8.86 19.57 -10.19
N PRO A 221 7.75 20.17 -10.65
CA PRO A 221 7.13 19.75 -11.90
C PRO A 221 8.18 19.84 -13.01
N LEU A 222 8.32 18.76 -13.77
CA LEU A 222 9.19 18.75 -14.94
C LEU A 222 8.73 19.89 -15.85
N LYS A 223 9.62 20.85 -16.13
CA LYS A 223 9.38 21.86 -17.16
C LYS A 223 9.07 21.08 -18.44
N GLY A 224 7.83 21.17 -18.91
CA GLY A 224 7.45 20.61 -20.20
C GLY A 224 8.46 21.11 -21.23
N HIS A 225 9.04 20.20 -22.01
CA HIS A 225 9.86 20.62 -23.14
C HIS A 225 8.99 21.54 -23.99
N PRO A 226 9.45 22.77 -24.29
CA PRO A 226 8.74 23.62 -25.23
C PRO A 226 8.61 22.83 -26.54
N LYS A 227 7.37 22.66 -27.02
CA LYS A 227 7.14 22.23 -28.40
C LYS A 227 7.95 23.19 -29.27
N ASP A 228 8.97 22.67 -29.95
CA ASP A 228 9.78 23.46 -30.87
C ASP A 228 8.83 24.02 -31.96
N PRO A 229 8.62 25.34 -32.06
CA PRO A 229 7.73 25.93 -33.07
C PRO A 229 8.35 25.90 -34.49
N GLY A 230 9.42 25.14 -34.69
CA GLY A 230 10.29 25.19 -35.87
C GLY A 230 9.92 24.29 -37.04
N GLU A 231 9.04 23.29 -36.88
CA GLU A 231 8.66 22.41 -37.99
C GLU A 231 7.56 23.05 -38.85
N ARG A 232 7.93 24.17 -39.48
CA ARG A 232 7.14 24.81 -40.54
C ARG A 232 7.32 24.02 -41.83
N ASP A 233 6.17 23.69 -42.40
CA ASP A 233 5.91 23.30 -43.78
C ASP A 233 7.03 23.67 -44.77
N LYS A 234 7.72 22.65 -45.28
CA LYS A 234 8.39 22.73 -46.58
C LYS A 234 7.44 22.11 -47.59
N ASN A 235 6.62 22.97 -48.19
CA ASN A 235 5.93 22.73 -49.44
C ASN A 235 6.77 23.29 -50.59
#